data_AF-A0A6S6TV41-F1
#
_entry.id   AF-A0A6S6TV41-F1
#
_cell.length_a   1.000
_cell.length_b   1.000
_cell.length_c   1.000
_cell.angle_alpha   90.00
_cell.angle_beta   90.00
_cell.angle_gamma   90.00
#
_symmetry.space_group_name_H-M   'P 1'
#
loop_
_entity.id
_entity.type
_entity.pdbx_description
1 polymer ?
#
loop_
_entity_poly.entity_id
_entity_poly.type
_entity_poly.pdbx_seq_one_letter_code
_entity_poly.pdbx_strand_id
1 'polypeptide(L)' 'MYRLIMNYNFEWDINKARINLSKHKISFEGASSVFRDERAISIADEEQQIYNKG' A
#
# COMPACT_ATOMS: atom_id res chain seq x y z
N MET A 1 25.60 12.31 0.43
CA MET A 1 24.72 11.13 0.54
C MET A 1 23.32 11.65 0.82
N TYR A 2 22.40 11.60 -0.14
CA TYR A 2 21.06 12.17 0.01
C TYR A 2 20.08 11.05 0.39
N ARG A 3 19.44 11.14 1.55
CA ARG A 3 18.39 10.21 1.97
C ARG A 3 17.08 10.68 1.33
N LEU A 4 16.57 9.95 0.34
CA LEU A 4 15.22 10.19 -0.19
C LEU A 4 14.23 9.78 0.89
N ILE A 5 13.62 10.75 1.56
CA ILE A 5 12.50 10.49 2.46
C ILE A 5 11.27 10.30 1.58
N MET A 6 10.86 9.04 1.39
CA MET A 6 9.58 8.71 0.74
C MET A 6 8.44 9.14 1.67
N ASN A 7 7.75 10.21 1.31
CA ASN A 7 6.62 10.72 2.08
C ASN A 7 5.31 10.16 1.50
N TYR A 8 4.84 9.04 2.06
CA TYR A 8 3.55 8.46 1.71
C TYR A 8 2.44 9.13 2.51
N ASN A 9 1.55 9.84 1.81
CA ASN A 9 0.29 10.34 2.38
C ASN A 9 -0.82 9.36 2.01
N PHE A 10 -1.48 8.80 3.02
CA PHE A 10 -2.61 7.89 2.84
C PHE A 10 -3.87 8.53 3.37
N GLU A 11 -4.97 8.37 2.64
CA GLU A 11 -6.29 8.83 3.03
C GLU A 11 -7.31 7.70 2.81
N TRP A 12 -8.31 7.65 3.68
CA TRP A 12 -9.43 6.74 3.55
C TRP A 12 -10.67 7.32 4.20
N ASP A 13 -11.83 6.85 3.73
CA ASP A 13 -13.10 7.11 4.37
C ASP A 13 -13.18 6.49 5.78
N ILE A 14 -13.74 7.23 6.74
CA ILE A 14 -13.84 6.83 8.15
C ILE A 14 -14.73 5.59 8.32
N ASN A 15 -15.83 5.49 7.56
CA ASN A 15 -16.70 4.33 7.65
C ASN A 15 -16.00 3.08 7.12
N LYS A 16 -15.23 3.21 6.03
CA LYS A 16 -14.40 2.13 5.49
C LYS A 16 -13.33 1.69 6.50
N ALA A 17 -12.65 2.63 7.17
CA ALA A 17 -11.66 2.30 8.19
C ALA A 17 -12.27 1.50 9.35
N ARG A 18 -13.44 1.92 9.84
CA ARG A 18 -14.18 1.21 10.89
C ARG A 18 -14.60 -0.20 10.46
N ILE A 19 -15.11 -0.34 9.24
CA ILE A 19 -15.51 -1.64 8.68
C ILE A 19 -14.28 -2.53 8.52
N ASN A 20 -13.16 -2.00 8.02
CA ASN A 20 -11.92 -2.74 7.84
C ASN A 20 -11.39 -3.27 9.18
N LEU A 21 -11.33 -2.40 10.19
CA LEU A 21 -10.88 -2.79 11.53
C LEU A 21 -11.78 -3.89 12.13
N SER A 22 -13.10 -3.77 11.96
CA SER A 22 -14.04 -4.80 12.43
C SER A 22 -13.82 -6.15 11.73
N LYS A 23 -13.67 -6.14 10.40
CA LYS A 23 -13.55 -7.35 9.56
C LYS A 23 -12.18 -8.02 9.66
N HIS A 24 -11.11 -7.24 9.59
CA HIS A 24 -9.75 -7.74 9.40
C HIS A 24 -8.86 -7.59 10.64
N LYS A 25 -9.35 -6.91 11.68
CA LYS A 25 -8.63 -6.69 12.96
C LYS A 25 -7.29 -5.94 12.80
N ILE A 26 -7.12 -5.25 11.68
CA ILE A 26 -5.98 -4.38 11.39
C ILE A 26 -6.50 -3.04 10.88
N SER A 27 -5.93 -1.94 11.34
CA SER A 27 -6.27 -0.61 10.85
C SER A 27 -5.51 -0.30 9.55
N PHE A 28 -6.00 0.65 8.76
CA PHE A 28 -5.28 1.07 7.56
C PHE A 28 -3.96 1.77 7.89
N GLU A 29 -3.92 2.52 9.00
CA GLU A 29 -2.70 3.10 9.55
C GLU A 29 -1.65 2.02 9.84
N GLY A 30 -2.05 0.93 10.51
CA GLY A 30 -1.15 -0.18 10.82
C GLY A 30 -0.69 -0.91 9.57
N ALA A 31 -1.61 -1.22 8.67
CA ALA A 31 -1.29 -1.86 7.39
C ALA A 31 -0.38 -1.00 6.52
N SER A 32 -0.48 0.33 6.59
CA SER A 32 0.35 1.25 5.80
C SER A 32 1.85 1.17 6.12
N SER A 33 2.21 0.60 7.27
CA SER A 33 3.61 0.41 7.66
C SER A 33 4.40 -0.45 6.67
N VAL A 34 3.74 -1.36 5.94
CA VAL A 34 4.38 -2.24 4.93
C VAL A 34 5.08 -1.43 3.83
N PHE A 35 4.58 -0.25 3.49
CA PHE A 35 5.17 0.62 2.46
C PHE A 35 6.49 1.26 2.90
N ARG A 36 6.84 1.15 4.19
CA ARG A 36 8.11 1.62 4.74
C ARG A 36 9.05 0.48 5.13
N ASP A 37 8.68 -0.76 4.84
CA ASP A 37 9.54 -1.91 5.12
C ASP A 37 10.68 -1.98 4.10
N GLU A 38 11.90 -1.75 4.57
CA GLU A 38 13.13 -1.81 3.76
C GLU A 38 13.41 -3.23 3.24
N ARG A 39 12.78 -4.26 3.81
CA ARG A 39 12.89 -5.67 3.39
C ARG A 39 11.71 -6.12 2.53
N ALA A 40 10.82 -5.21 2.14
CA ALA A 40 9.72 -5.54 1.24
C ALA A 40 10.25 -6.11 -0.07
N ILE A 41 9.70 -7.25 -0.50
CA ILE A 41 10.02 -7.89 -1.77
C ILE A 41 8.86 -7.59 -2.73
N SER A 42 9.14 -6.89 -3.83
CA SER A 42 8.19 -6.68 -4.91
C SER A 42 8.38 -7.77 -5.96
N ILE A 43 7.35 -8.58 -6.16
CA ILE A 43 7.29 -9.61 -7.20
C ILE A 43 6.28 -9.10 -8.24
N ALA A 44 6.73 -8.92 -9.48
CA ALA A 44 5.83 -8.58 -10.57
C ALA A 44 5.10 -9.84 -11.03
N ASP A 45 3.77 -9.79 -11.13
CA ASP A 45 3.00 -10.87 -11.75
C ASP A 45 3.29 -10.91 -13.25
N GLU A 46 3.54 -12.12 -13.79
CA GLU A 46 3.84 -12.37 -15.21
C GLU A 46 2.67 -12.00 -16.15
N GLU A 47 1.47 -11.76 -15.59
CA GLU A 47 0.24 -11.39 -16.33
C GLU A 47 0.11 -9.91 -16.70
N GLN A 48 1.11 -9.05 -16.44
CA GLN A 48 1.12 -7.67 -16.94
C GLN A 48 1.47 -7.63 -18.45
N GLN A 49 0.77 -8.39 -19.27
CA GLN A 49 0.80 -8.29 -20.73
C GLN A 49 -0.40 -7.47 -21.22
N ILE A 50 -0.06 -6.31 -21.80
CA ILE A 50 -0.77 -5.55 -22.84
C ILE A 50 -2.16 -4.96 -22.52
N TYR A 51 -2.20 -3.66 -22.24
CA TYR A 51 -3.14 -2.74 -22.89
C TYR A 51 -2.43 -1.43 -23.25
N ASN A 52 -1.55 -1.51 -24.26
CA ASN A 52 -1.12 -0.37 -25.06
C ASN A 52 -1.09 -0.82 -26.53
N LYS A 53 -2.24 -0.71 -27.19
CA LYS A 53 -2.40 -0.38 -28.61
C LYS A 53 -3.43 0.75 -28.56
N GLY A 54 -3.03 2.00 -28.81
CA GLY A 54 -2.59 2.48 -30.11
C GLY A 54 -3.73 3.33 -30.64
#